data_AF-A0A945WH04-F1
#
_entry.id   AF-A0A945WH04-F1
#
_cell.length_a   1.000
_cell.length_b   1.000
_cell.length_c   1.000
_cell.angle_alpha   90.00
_cell.angle_beta   90.00
_cell.angle_gamma   90.00
#
_symmetry.space_group_name_H-M   'P 1'
#
loop_
_entity.id
_entity.type
_entity.pdbx_description
1 polymer ?
#
loop_
_entity_poly.entity_id
_entity_poly.type
_entity_poly.pdbx_seq_one_letter_code
_entity_poly.pdbx_strand_id
1 'polypeptide(L)'
;MDELKMKFNRLWAGIVLGLIGPWFGFGIFYLIVYNHRPFESFVRMILNNSGTYSSVISVSILFNLIFFYLALRLEWYYMVRGIIMATLIYAPIIVYFRYVA
;
A
#
# COMPACT_ATOMS: atom_id res chain seq x y z
N MET A 1 -3.65 1.81 25.68
CA MET A 1 -3.63 0.92 24.50
C MET A 1 -5.04 0.48 24.12
N ASP A 2 -5.91 0.22 25.11
CA ASP A 2 -7.30 -0.22 24.88
C ASP A 2 -8.22 0.86 24.27
N GLU A 3 -8.02 2.14 24.58
CA GLU A 3 -8.80 3.22 23.95
C GLU A 3 -8.55 3.35 22.44
N LEU A 4 -7.29 3.23 22.01
CA LEU A 4 -6.93 3.22 20.58
C LEU A 4 -7.53 2.01 19.87
N LYS A 5 -7.54 0.84 20.53
CA LYS A 5 -8.17 -0.39 20.02
C LYS A 5 -9.67 -0.15 19.78
N MET A 6 -10.42 0.43 20.71
CA MET A 6 -11.84 0.71 20.50
C MET A 6 -12.12 1.70 19.36
N LYS A 7 -11.23 2.69 19.15
CA LYS A 7 -11.43 3.74 18.15
C LYS A 7 -11.09 3.26 16.73
N PHE A 8 -9.97 2.56 16.57
CA PHE A 8 -9.37 2.23 15.27
C PHE A 8 -9.53 0.78 14.83
N ASN A 9 -9.89 -0.16 15.73
CA ASN A 9 -10.16 -1.57 15.36
C ASN A 9 -11.51 -1.72 14.65
N ARG A 10 -11.64 -1.06 13.49
CA ARG A 10 -12.81 -1.11 12.63
C ARG A 10 -12.40 -1.66 11.28
N LEU A 11 -13.27 -2.46 10.69
CA LEU A 11 -13.03 -3.07 9.38
C LEU A 11 -12.78 -1.99 8.30
N TRP A 12 -13.57 -0.92 8.30
CA TRP A 12 -13.39 0.22 7.39
C TRP A 12 -12.04 0.92 7.54
N ALA A 13 -11.54 1.07 8.78
CA ALA A 13 -10.21 1.66 9.00
C ALA A 13 -9.12 0.79 8.37
N GLY A 14 -9.25 -0.53 8.47
CA GLY A 14 -8.37 -1.48 7.79
C GLY A 14 -8.43 -1.39 6.27
N ILE A 15 -9.62 -1.27 5.69
CA ILE A 15 -9.79 -1.14 4.23
C ILE A 15 -9.11 0.12 3.72
N VAL A 16 -9.39 1.27 4.36
CA VAL A 16 -8.79 2.55 3.98
C VAL A 16 -7.27 2.48 4.08
N LEU A 17 -6.75 1.89 5.15
CA LEU A 17 -5.32 1.80 5.37
C LEU A 17 -4.65 0.79 4.42
N GLY A 18 -5.32 -0.30 4.05
CA GLY A 18 -4.84 -1.24 3.04
C GLY A 18 -4.88 -0.68 1.61
N LEU A 19 -5.83 0.20 1.30
CA LEU A 19 -5.86 0.91 0.01
C LEU A 19 -4.83 2.04 -0.05
N ILE A 20 -4.58 2.75 1.05
CA ILE A 20 -3.64 3.88 1.07
C ILE A 20 -2.19 3.40 1.28
N GLY A 21 -1.97 2.28 1.97
CA GLY A 21 -0.65 1.75 2.32
C GLY A 21 0.34 1.64 1.14
N PRO A 22 -0.06 1.09 -0.03
CA PRO A 22 0.83 1.00 -1.19
C PRO A 22 1.25 2.37 -1.74
N TRP A 23 0.33 3.35 -1.73
CA TRP A 23 0.61 4.74 -2.12
C TRP A 23 1.55 5.43 -1.14
N PHE A 24 1.43 5.11 0.15
CA PHE A 24 2.34 5.59 1.17
C PHE A 24 3.75 5.06 0.94
N GLY A 25 3.90 3.77 0.62
CA GLY A 25 5.19 3.18 0.26
C GLY A 25 5.78 3.77 -1.02
N PHE A 26 4.94 4.06 -2.02
CA PHE A 26 5.34 4.75 -3.24
C PHE A 26 5.90 6.15 -2.95
N GLY A 27 5.18 6.94 -2.15
CA GLY A 27 5.60 8.29 -1.76
C GLY A 27 6.89 8.28 -0.95
N ILE A 28 7.02 7.36 0.01
CA ILE A 28 8.25 7.22 0.80
C ILE A 28 9.43 6.84 -0.09
N PHE A 29 9.25 5.91 -1.03
CA PHE A 29 10.30 5.52 -1.95
C PHE A 29 10.79 6.70 -2.81
N TYR A 30 9.86 7.51 -3.33
CA TYR A 30 10.20 8.76 -4.03
C TYR A 30 11.01 9.70 -3.13
N LEU A 31 10.55 9.94 -1.90
CA LEU A 31 11.19 10.87 -0.97
C LEU A 31 12.59 10.43 -0.52
N ILE A 32 12.87 9.12 -0.47
CA ILE A 32 14.17 8.59 -0.05
C ILE A 32 15.14 8.50 -1.24
N VAL A 33 14.69 7.96 -2.38
CA VAL A 33 15.59 7.59 -3.48
C VAL A 33 15.64 8.65 -4.58
N TYR A 34 14.53 9.32 -4.85
CA TYR A 34 14.36 10.18 -6.04
C TYR A 34 13.98 11.63 -5.72
N ASN A 35 14.16 12.08 -4.47
CA ASN A 35 13.85 13.45 -4.02
C ASN A 35 14.53 14.55 -4.86
N HIS A 36 15.69 14.24 -5.44
CA HIS A 36 16.47 15.13 -6.29
C HIS A 36 15.88 15.35 -7.69
N ARG A 37 14.83 14.62 -8.08
CA ARG A 37 14.11 14.77 -9.36
C ARG A 37 12.70 15.28 -9.10
N PRO A 38 12.13 16.10 -10.00
CA PRO A 38 10.72 16.45 -9.90
C PRO A 38 9.84 15.19 -10.03
N PHE A 39 8.74 15.17 -9.27
CA PHE A 39 7.83 14.03 -9.15
C PHE A 39 7.35 13.52 -10.50
N GLU A 40 7.00 14.40 -11.43
CA GLU A 40 6.57 14.00 -12.77
C GLU A 40 7.63 13.20 -13.54
N SER A 41 8.90 13.57 -13.39
CA SER A 41 10.01 12.86 -14.05
C SER A 41 10.24 11.49 -13.43
N PHE A 42 10.00 11.35 -12.12
CA PHE A 42 9.99 10.05 -11.45
C PHE A 42 8.86 9.15 -11.96
N VAL A 43 7.63 9.69 -12.06
CA VAL A 43 6.48 8.94 -12.62
C VAL A 43 6.75 8.51 -14.06
N ARG A 44 7.25 9.42 -14.91
CA ARG A 44 7.65 9.08 -16.30
C ARG A 44 8.74 8.01 -16.36
N MET A 45 9.73 8.08 -15.47
CA MET A 45 10.80 7.07 -15.39
C MET A 45 10.26 5.69 -15.03
N ILE A 46 9.34 5.61 -14.06
CA ILE A 46 8.71 4.34 -13.65
C ILE A 46 7.90 3.74 -14.78
N LEU A 47 7.12 4.56 -15.50
CA LEU A 47 6.27 4.09 -16.59
C LEU A 47 7.10 3.60 -17.80
N ASN A 48 8.26 4.20 -18.03
CA ASN A 48 9.11 3.87 -19.18
C ASN A 48 10.17 2.81 -18.90
N ASN A 49 10.44 2.46 -17.62
CA ASN A 49 11.45 1.48 -17.24
C ASN A 49 10.84 0.34 -16.42
N SER A 50 10.73 -0.84 -17.04
CA SER A 50 10.15 -2.04 -16.44
C SER A 50 10.88 -2.53 -15.18
N GLY A 51 12.19 -2.28 -15.06
CA GLY A 51 12.97 -2.63 -13.88
C GLY A 51 12.58 -1.77 -12.66
N THR A 52 12.55 -0.45 -12.85
CA THR A 52 12.18 0.50 -11.79
C THR A 52 10.72 0.31 -11.36
N TYR A 53 9.83 0.00 -12.31
CA TYR A 53 8.43 -0.33 -12.04
C TYR A 53 8.26 -1.49 -11.05
N SER A 54 8.97 -2.61 -11.28
CA SER A 54 8.89 -3.79 -10.42
C SER A 54 9.42 -3.51 -9.00
N SER A 55 10.53 -2.76 -8.89
CA SER A 55 11.10 -2.38 -7.59
C SER A 55 10.15 -1.51 -6.78
N VAL A 56 9.51 -0.53 -7.42
CA VAL A 56 8.56 0.38 -6.76
C VAL A 56 7.34 -0.38 -6.24
N ILE A 57 6.77 -1.28 -7.05
CA ILE A 57 5.65 -2.14 -6.62
C ILE A 57 6.04 -2.98 -5.40
N SER A 58 7.23 -3.57 -5.44
CA SER A 58 7.73 -4.41 -4.35
C SER A 58 7.83 -3.62 -3.04
N VAL A 59 8.38 -2.41 -3.08
CA VAL A 59 8.46 -1.52 -1.90
C VAL A 59 7.06 -1.09 -1.43
N SER A 60 6.15 -0.76 -2.34
CA SER A 60 4.76 -0.43 -2.01
C SER A 60 4.04 -1.57 -1.29
N ILE A 61 4.22 -2.82 -1.74
CA ILE A 61 3.65 -4.00 -1.08
C ILE A 61 4.27 -4.22 0.30
N LEU A 62 5.59 -4.04 0.45
CA LEU A 62 6.25 -4.14 1.74
C LEU A 62 5.70 -3.13 2.76
N PHE A 63 5.43 -1.89 2.34
CA PHE A 63 4.81 -0.90 3.21
C PHE A 63 3.39 -1.28 3.65
N ASN A 64 2.57 -1.82 2.73
CA ASN A 64 1.28 -2.38 3.09
C ASN A 64 1.43 -3.51 4.14
N LEU A 65 2.43 -4.37 3.98
CA LEU A 65 2.70 -5.47 4.90
C LEU A 65 3.16 -4.98 6.29
N ILE A 66 3.92 -3.89 6.37
CA ILE A 66 4.29 -3.26 7.65
C ILE A 66 3.04 -2.85 8.42
N PHE A 67 2.09 -2.20 7.75
CA PHE A 67 0.83 -1.81 8.37
C PHE A 67 -0.02 -3.01 8.82
N PHE A 68 -0.08 -4.04 7.99
CA PHE A 68 -0.72 -5.31 8.33
C PHE A 68 -0.11 -5.91 9.61
N TYR A 69 1.22 -6.00 9.66
CA TYR A 69 1.93 -6.60 10.78
C TYR A 69 1.78 -5.79 12.07
N LEU A 70 1.80 -4.46 11.98
CA LEU A 70 1.53 -3.58 13.13
C LEU A 70 0.11 -3.78 13.68
N ALA A 71 -0.90 -3.82 12.82
CA ALA A 71 -2.28 -4.07 13.24
C ALA A 71 -2.45 -5.48 13.85
N LEU A 72 -1.71 -6.46 13.33
CA LEU A 72 -1.70 -7.83 13.86
C LEU A 72 -1.07 -7.89 15.26
N ARG A 73 0.09 -7.24 15.46
CA ARG A 73 0.78 -7.19 16.75
C ARG A 73 -0.05 -6.50 17.85
N LEU A 74 -0.90 -5.55 17.45
CA LEU A 74 -1.81 -4.85 18.35
C LEU A 74 -3.13 -5.59 18.59
N GLU A 75 -3.29 -6.80 18.03
CA GLU A 75 -4.51 -7.62 18.09
C GLU A 75 -5.75 -6.89 17.54
N TRP A 76 -5.56 -6.01 16.56
CA TRP A 76 -6.65 -5.27 15.90
C TRP A 76 -7.25 -6.10 14.76
N TYR A 77 -7.83 -7.23 15.12
CA TYR A 77 -8.27 -8.24 14.14
C TYR A 77 -9.29 -7.73 13.11
N TYR A 78 -10.17 -6.77 13.46
CA TYR A 78 -11.09 -6.19 12.48
C TYR A 78 -10.34 -5.32 11.46
N MET A 79 -9.36 -4.55 11.93
CA MET A 79 -8.50 -3.76 11.05
C MET A 79 -7.65 -4.66 10.15
N VAL A 80 -7.07 -5.74 10.70
CA VAL A 80 -6.34 -6.76 9.93
C VAL A 80 -7.21 -7.33 8.81
N ARG A 81 -8.45 -7.74 9.12
CA ARG A 81 -9.41 -8.23 8.10
C ARG A 81 -9.67 -7.19 7.01
N GLY A 82 -9.81 -5.92 7.38
CA GLY A 82 -9.97 -4.82 6.43
C GLY A 82 -8.76 -4.64 5.51
N ILE A 83 -7.54 -4.71 6.05
CA ILE A 83 -6.30 -4.60 5.26
C ILE A 83 -6.23 -5.74 4.24
N ILE A 84 -6.47 -6.99 4.67
CA ILE A 84 -6.50 -8.14 3.75
C ILE A 84 -7.56 -7.94 2.66
N MET A 85 -8.76 -7.50 3.03
CA MET A 85 -9.84 -7.27 2.07
C MET A 85 -9.47 -6.21 1.03
N ALA A 86 -8.80 -5.12 1.42
CA ALA A 86 -8.26 -4.14 0.49
C ALA A 86 -7.21 -4.74 -0.45
N THR A 87 -6.30 -5.55 0.07
CA THR A 87 -5.29 -6.24 -0.76
C THR A 87 -5.93 -7.21 -1.75
N LEU A 88 -7.00 -7.91 -1.33
CA LEU A 88 -7.77 -8.78 -2.23
C LEU A 88 -8.52 -8.02 -3.31
N ILE A 89 -8.92 -6.76 -3.08
CA ILE A 89 -9.53 -5.90 -4.10
C ILE A 89 -8.52 -5.49 -5.19
N TYR A 90 -7.25 -5.35 -4.84
CA TYR A 90 -6.21 -5.05 -5.84
C TYR A 90 -6.03 -6.17 -6.86
N ALA A 91 -6.18 -7.43 -6.46
CA ALA A 91 -5.99 -8.58 -7.36
C ALA A 91 -6.91 -8.55 -8.61
N PRO A 92 -8.24 -8.48 -8.50
CA PRO A 92 -9.12 -8.39 -9.66
C PRO A 92 -8.93 -7.10 -10.45
N ILE A 93 -8.60 -5.97 -9.79
CA ILE A 93 -8.29 -4.71 -10.47
C ILE A 93 -7.06 -4.88 -11.38
N ILE A 94 -5.97 -5.44 -10.84
CA ILE A 94 -4.74 -5.68 -11.61
C ILE A 94 -5.00 -6.65 -12.76
N VAL A 95 -5.77 -7.70 -12.53
CA VAL A 95 -6.15 -8.67 -13.58
C VAL A 95 -6.96 -7.98 -14.69
N TYR A 96 -7.97 -7.18 -14.33
CA TYR A 96 -8.77 -6.44 -15.29
C TYR A 96 -7.91 -5.50 -16.15
N PHE A 97 -7.05 -4.68 -15.51
CA PHE A 97 -6.20 -3.73 -16.22
C PHE A 97 -5.07 -4.37 -17.03
N ARG A 98 -4.69 -5.61 -16.74
CA ARG A 98 -3.59 -6.28 -17.44
C ARG A 98 -4.05 -7.19 -18.57
N TYR A 99 -5.25 -7.75 -18.49
CA TYR A 99 -5.74 -8.74 -19.44
C TYR A 99 -6.99 -8.31 -20.22
N VAL A 100 -7.75 -7.32 -19.72
CA VAL A 100 -9.02 -6.89 -20.34
C VAL A 100 -8.91 -5.50 -20.95
N ALA A 101 -8.31 -4.55 -20.22
CA ALA A 101 -8.02 -3.19 -20.72
C ALA A 101 -6.68 -3.13 -21.44
#